data_AF-A0AAU2BH36-F1
#
_entry.id   AF-A0AAU2BH36-F1
#
_cell.length_a   1.000
_cell.length_b   1.000
_cell.length_c   1.000
_cell.angle_alpha   90.00
_cell.angle_beta   90.00
_cell.angle_gamma   90.00
#
_symmetry.space_group_name_H-M   'P 1'
#
loop_
_entity.id
_entity.type
_entity.pdbx_description
1 polymer ?
#
loop_
_entity_poly.entity_id
_entity_poly.type
_entity_poly.pdbx_seq_one_letter_code
_entity_poly.pdbx_strand_id
1 'polypeptide(L)'
;METKLKAARRARGWTQAQLMDAVEDAAPRIGIDLPSRASLKTQVSMFENGRRPPGSEYQALFCEVYEATRKDLGFALEAAPSQLDALPKLPTPRGPAPTANAATLDYLKSVFVQHSQAEPLVGPRFLVHPVLSQVPLIEQLCRDATGPMRGDVLRVGLRYAEFLGWLYQDSGDSQEAMLWTNRALDYAYELDEPTLNTYVLQRRANIATEAGHAGYAQGLANAALKHAGRIPVQVEAVALRARANALAVLGNESETARALDQARALADRSPDDDEGLASYVSVAYIDMEAANCAIELNRPEDAVKTLEDSLTRWPSQQQRDRGLCLARLATAYTQSQDLEGAVNAATQAVSIAQATGSARILAELPRLQTHLEPFRKLVEIAELNRAVGSMKGT
;
A
#
# COMPACT_ATOMS: atom_id res chain seq x y z
N MET A 1 -9.31 -29.72 10.87
CA MET A 1 -8.37 -28.85 10.14
C MET A 1 -9.21 -27.93 9.27
N GLU A 2 -9.08 -26.62 9.43
CA GLU A 2 -9.82 -25.65 8.62
C GLU A 2 -9.15 -25.51 7.24
N THR A 3 -9.92 -25.57 6.16
CA THR A 3 -9.38 -25.41 4.80
C THR A 3 -9.21 -23.93 4.47
N LYS A 4 -8.26 -23.60 3.58
CA LYS A 4 -8.08 -22.23 3.07
C LYS A 4 -9.34 -21.70 2.38
N LEU A 5 -10.11 -22.56 1.71
CA LEU A 5 -11.41 -22.22 1.14
C LEU A 5 -12.42 -21.73 2.21
N LYS A 6 -12.51 -22.45 3.34
CA LYS A 6 -13.37 -22.05 4.46
C LYS A 6 -12.89 -20.77 5.14
N ALA A 7 -11.58 -20.60 5.25
CA ALA A 7 -10.97 -19.38 5.76
C ALA A 7 -11.28 -18.18 4.85
N ALA A 8 -11.18 -18.35 3.52
CA ALA A 8 -11.50 -17.32 2.54
C ALA A 8 -12.97 -16.87 2.60
N ARG A 9 -13.92 -17.81 2.79
CA ARG A 9 -15.33 -17.45 3.03
C ARG A 9 -15.50 -16.59 4.28
N ARG A 10 -14.86 -16.99 5.38
CA ARG A 10 -14.95 -16.28 6.66
C ARG A 10 -14.30 -14.92 6.63
N ALA A 11 -13.18 -14.77 5.91
CA ALA A 11 -12.51 -13.49 5.70
C ALA A 11 -13.41 -12.48 4.98
N ARG A 12 -14.25 -12.94 4.03
CA ARG A 12 -15.29 -12.12 3.39
C ARG A 12 -16.56 -11.90 4.25
N GLY A 13 -16.62 -12.48 5.46
CA GLY A 13 -17.81 -12.40 6.32
C GLY A 13 -19.04 -13.16 5.78
N TRP A 14 -18.86 -14.05 4.80
CA TRP A 14 -19.96 -14.70 4.11
C TRP A 14 -20.49 -15.93 4.84
N THR A 15 -21.80 -16.10 4.79
CA THR A 15 -22.47 -17.37 5.10
C THR A 15 -22.30 -18.37 3.94
N GLN A 16 -22.52 -19.67 4.20
CA GLN A 16 -22.53 -20.65 3.11
C GLN A 16 -23.66 -20.38 2.09
N ALA A 17 -24.76 -19.75 2.50
CA ALA A 17 -25.83 -19.34 1.59
C ALA A 17 -25.34 -18.28 0.60
N GLN A 18 -24.66 -17.24 1.09
CA GLN A 18 -24.09 -16.19 0.26
C GLN A 18 -22.98 -16.70 -0.67
N LEU A 19 -22.19 -17.68 -0.23
CA LEU A 19 -21.25 -18.35 -1.12
C LEU A 19 -21.99 -19.08 -2.26
N MET A 20 -23.09 -19.79 -1.95
CA MET A 20 -23.86 -20.45 -3.00
C MET A 20 -24.49 -19.45 -3.96
N ASP A 21 -25.00 -18.31 -3.49
CA ASP A 21 -25.53 -17.26 -4.36
C ASP A 21 -24.43 -16.72 -5.30
N ALA A 22 -23.23 -16.44 -4.79
CA ALA A 22 -22.10 -16.00 -5.60
C ALA A 22 -21.65 -17.06 -6.62
N VAL A 23 -21.68 -18.33 -6.25
CA VAL A 23 -21.37 -19.47 -7.12
C VAL A 23 -22.43 -19.62 -8.23
N GLU A 24 -23.72 -19.47 -7.89
CA GLU A 24 -24.84 -19.47 -8.85
C GLU A 24 -24.75 -18.31 -9.85
N ASP A 25 -24.35 -17.11 -9.38
CA ASP A 25 -24.16 -15.94 -10.24
C ASP A 25 -22.94 -16.07 -11.17
N ALA A 26 -21.88 -16.77 -10.73
CA ALA A 26 -20.64 -16.93 -11.49
C ALA A 26 -20.66 -18.08 -12.50
N ALA A 27 -21.42 -19.14 -12.23
CA ALA A 27 -21.43 -20.34 -13.07
C ALA A 27 -21.77 -20.10 -14.55
N PRO A 28 -22.73 -19.23 -14.93
CA PRO A 28 -23.00 -18.92 -16.33
C PRO A 28 -21.84 -18.22 -17.04
N ARG A 29 -21.04 -17.41 -16.32
CA ARG A 29 -19.91 -16.67 -16.92
C ARG A 29 -18.78 -17.58 -17.38
N ILE A 30 -18.65 -18.75 -16.74
CA ILE A 30 -17.61 -19.74 -17.02
C ILE A 30 -18.17 -21.04 -17.62
N GLY A 31 -19.46 -21.05 -18.00
CA GLY A 31 -20.11 -22.14 -18.73
C GLY A 31 -20.27 -23.43 -17.94
N ILE A 32 -20.43 -23.35 -16.61
CA ILE A 32 -20.59 -24.54 -15.74
C ILE A 32 -22.06 -24.75 -15.40
N ASP A 33 -22.56 -25.96 -15.64
CA ASP A 33 -23.89 -26.38 -15.18
C ASP A 33 -23.85 -26.81 -13.72
N LEU A 34 -24.52 -26.05 -12.86
CA LEU A 34 -24.59 -26.35 -11.43
C LEU A 34 -25.62 -27.44 -11.11
N PRO A 35 -25.35 -28.28 -10.10
CA PRO A 35 -26.36 -29.19 -9.57
C PRO A 35 -27.43 -28.41 -8.79
N SER A 36 -28.50 -29.10 -8.38
CA SER A 36 -29.52 -28.49 -7.54
C SER A 36 -28.93 -27.84 -6.29
N ARG A 37 -29.53 -26.74 -5.83
CA ARG A 37 -29.04 -25.96 -4.68
C ARG A 37 -28.82 -26.80 -3.40
N ALA A 38 -29.64 -27.84 -3.19
CA ALA A 38 -29.46 -28.80 -2.10
C ALA A 38 -28.19 -29.66 -2.24
N SER A 39 -27.88 -30.09 -3.46
CA SER A 39 -26.63 -30.80 -3.78
C SER A 39 -25.42 -29.88 -3.67
N LEU A 40 -25.52 -28.65 -4.20
CA LEU A 40 -24.46 -27.65 -4.12
C LEU A 40 -24.07 -27.34 -2.66
N LYS A 41 -25.07 -27.13 -1.79
CA LYS A 41 -24.86 -26.93 -0.34
C LYS A 41 -24.07 -28.08 0.28
N THR A 42 -24.42 -29.31 -0.09
CA THR A 42 -23.77 -30.52 0.41
C THR A 42 -22.31 -30.59 -0.07
N GLN A 43 -22.07 -30.29 -1.35
CA GLN A 43 -20.73 -30.28 -1.94
C GLN A 43 -19.83 -29.20 -1.34
N VAL A 44 -20.31 -27.96 -1.23
CA VAL A 44 -19.59 -26.84 -0.58
C VAL A 44 -19.21 -27.20 0.85
N SER A 45 -20.13 -27.80 1.62
CA SER A 45 -19.83 -28.26 2.98
C SER A 45 -18.73 -29.34 3.01
N MET A 46 -18.74 -30.28 2.06
CA MET A 46 -17.68 -31.29 1.95
C MET A 46 -16.32 -30.68 1.58
N PHE A 47 -16.30 -29.68 0.69
CA PHE A 47 -15.09 -28.99 0.27
C PHE A 47 -14.47 -28.16 1.42
N GLU A 48 -15.28 -27.32 2.08
CA GLU A 48 -14.83 -26.45 3.17
C GLU A 48 -14.31 -27.22 4.39
N ASN A 49 -14.85 -28.42 4.63
CA ASN A 49 -14.42 -29.27 5.73
C ASN A 49 -13.35 -30.31 5.31
N GLY A 50 -12.84 -30.24 4.08
CA GLY A 50 -11.77 -31.11 3.59
C GLY A 50 -12.15 -32.59 3.45
N ARG A 51 -13.45 -32.90 3.39
CA ARG A 51 -13.95 -34.28 3.20
C ARG A 51 -13.81 -34.75 1.76
N ARG A 52 -13.82 -33.82 0.81
CA ARG A 52 -13.63 -34.03 -0.63
C ARG A 52 -12.92 -32.81 -1.21
N PRO A 53 -11.95 -32.95 -2.12
CA PRO A 53 -11.42 -31.80 -2.85
C PRO A 53 -12.42 -31.36 -3.95
N PRO A 54 -12.58 -30.05 -4.22
CA PRO A 54 -13.34 -29.59 -5.38
C PRO A 54 -12.65 -30.03 -6.67
N GLY A 55 -13.43 -30.42 -7.68
CA GLY A 55 -12.92 -30.71 -9.03
C GLY A 55 -12.46 -29.43 -9.75
N SER A 56 -11.79 -29.56 -10.90
CA SER A 56 -11.22 -28.44 -11.66
C SER A 56 -12.25 -27.35 -12.01
N GLU A 57 -13.47 -27.74 -12.38
CA GLU A 57 -14.61 -26.85 -12.63
C GLU A 57 -14.98 -26.02 -11.38
N TYR A 58 -15.18 -26.68 -10.24
CA TYR A 58 -15.46 -26.00 -8.98
C TYR A 58 -14.27 -25.16 -8.49
N GLN A 59 -13.04 -25.59 -8.72
CA GLN A 59 -11.86 -24.79 -8.39
C GLN A 59 -11.80 -23.50 -9.21
N ALA A 60 -12.06 -23.57 -10.52
CA ALA A 60 -12.16 -22.40 -11.38
C ALA A 60 -13.29 -21.46 -10.92
N LEU A 61 -14.45 -22.04 -10.60
CA LEU A 61 -15.60 -21.30 -10.08
C LEU A 61 -15.31 -20.63 -8.74
N PHE A 62 -14.60 -21.30 -7.82
CA PHE A 62 -14.16 -20.67 -6.58
C PHE A 62 -13.08 -19.62 -6.81
N CYS A 63 -12.13 -19.83 -7.72
CA CYS A 63 -11.15 -18.80 -8.08
C CYS A 63 -11.82 -17.54 -8.63
N GLU A 64 -12.85 -17.69 -9.46
CA GLU A 64 -13.68 -16.60 -9.98
C GLU A 64 -14.47 -15.92 -8.84
N VAL A 65 -15.21 -16.69 -8.04
CA VAL A 65 -16.03 -16.14 -6.93
C VAL A 65 -15.19 -15.46 -5.86
N TYR A 66 -14.00 -16.00 -5.58
CA TYR A 66 -13.12 -15.48 -4.56
C TYR A 66 -12.08 -14.51 -5.09
N GLU A 67 -11.98 -14.31 -6.41
CA GLU A 67 -11.01 -13.38 -7.01
C GLU A 67 -9.58 -13.72 -6.55
N ALA A 68 -9.32 -15.02 -6.47
CA ALA A 68 -8.18 -15.58 -5.76
C ALA A 68 -7.54 -16.67 -6.60
N THR A 69 -6.22 -16.81 -6.52
CA THR A 69 -5.55 -17.88 -7.24
C THR A 69 -5.84 -19.23 -6.61
N ARG A 70 -5.64 -20.32 -7.36
CA ARG A 70 -5.73 -21.69 -6.84
C ARG A 70 -4.88 -21.88 -5.57
N LYS A 71 -3.70 -21.27 -5.54
CA LYS A 71 -2.77 -21.32 -4.40
C LYS A 71 -3.35 -20.63 -3.16
N ASP A 72 -4.01 -19.50 -3.33
CA ASP A 72 -4.60 -18.71 -2.24
C ASP A 72 -5.75 -19.48 -1.58
N LEU A 73 -6.54 -20.19 -2.37
CA LEU A 73 -7.63 -21.05 -1.90
C LEU A 73 -7.16 -22.44 -1.42
N GLY A 74 -5.86 -22.72 -1.51
CA GLY A 74 -5.26 -23.98 -1.07
C GLY A 74 -5.55 -25.16 -2.01
N PHE A 75 -5.91 -24.89 -3.25
CA PHE A 75 -6.03 -25.90 -4.29
C PHE A 75 -4.64 -26.28 -4.80
N ALA A 76 -4.44 -27.58 -5.04
CA ALA A 76 -3.25 -28.06 -5.69
C ALA A 76 -3.19 -27.45 -7.10
N LEU A 77 -2.07 -26.83 -7.44
CA LEU A 77 -1.80 -26.50 -8.84
C LEU A 77 -1.63 -27.82 -9.56
N GLU A 78 -2.54 -28.16 -10.47
CA GLU A 78 -2.27 -29.18 -11.48
C GLU A 78 -1.10 -28.66 -12.32
N ALA A 79 0.11 -29.08 -11.96
CA ALA A 79 1.19 -29.15 -12.93
C ALA A 79 0.68 -30.10 -14.01
N ALA A 80 0.65 -29.67 -15.26
CA ALA A 80 0.43 -30.58 -16.37
C ALA A 80 1.44 -31.72 -16.19
N PRO A 81 1.01 -32.99 -16.03
CA PRO A 81 1.93 -34.07 -15.75
C PRO A 81 2.95 -34.15 -16.87
N SER A 82 4.15 -33.68 -16.58
CA SER A 82 5.28 -33.76 -17.48
C SER A 82 5.96 -35.09 -17.18
N GLN A 83 6.42 -35.78 -18.23
CA GLN A 83 7.33 -36.92 -18.04
C GLN A 83 8.63 -36.51 -17.30
N LEU A 84 8.86 -35.21 -17.10
CA LEU A 84 9.95 -34.61 -16.36
C LEU A 84 9.63 -34.30 -14.88
N ASP A 85 8.39 -34.47 -14.41
CA ASP A 85 8.04 -34.26 -12.99
C ASP A 85 8.66 -35.33 -12.06
N ALA A 86 9.08 -36.45 -12.64
CA ALA A 86 9.80 -37.53 -11.96
C ALA A 86 11.34 -37.42 -12.12
N LEU A 87 11.87 -36.30 -12.63
CA LEU A 87 13.32 -36.11 -12.68
C LEU A 87 13.91 -36.20 -11.27
N PRO A 88 15.04 -36.90 -11.09
CA PRO A 88 15.70 -36.98 -9.79
C PRO A 88 16.05 -35.56 -9.33
N LYS A 89 15.57 -35.18 -8.14
CA LYS A 89 16.07 -33.97 -7.48
C LYS A 89 17.56 -34.17 -7.24
N LEU A 90 18.39 -33.44 -7.99
CA LEU A 90 19.82 -33.41 -7.71
C LEU A 90 20.02 -32.84 -6.30
N PRO A 91 20.97 -33.39 -5.51
CA PRO A 91 21.30 -32.81 -4.23
C PRO A 91 21.68 -31.34 -4.42
N THR A 92 21.08 -30.46 -3.63
CA THR A 92 21.40 -29.03 -3.68
C THR A 92 22.89 -28.86 -3.33
N PRO A 93 23.72 -28.28 -4.21
CA PRO A 93 25.12 -28.08 -3.93
C PRO A 93 25.27 -27.25 -2.65
N ARG A 94 26.01 -27.77 -1.66
CA ARG A 94 26.49 -26.96 -0.54
C ARG A 94 27.68 -26.13 -1.02
N GLY A 95 27.40 -25.09 -1.80
CA GLY A 95 28.39 -24.07 -2.15
C GLY A 95 28.65 -23.15 -0.96
N PRO A 96 29.80 -22.46 -0.91
CA PRO A 96 30.00 -21.39 0.06
C PRO A 96 28.89 -20.34 -0.10
N ALA A 97 28.31 -19.95 1.02
CA ALA A 97 27.40 -18.82 1.11
C ALA A 97 28.05 -17.57 0.48
N PRO A 98 27.32 -16.75 -0.29
CA PRO A 98 27.81 -15.43 -0.68
C PRO A 98 28.22 -14.65 0.57
N THR A 99 29.48 -14.19 0.60
CA THR A 99 30.00 -13.35 1.68
C THR A 99 29.79 -11.87 1.35
N ALA A 100 29.59 -11.03 2.36
CA ALA A 100 29.55 -9.59 2.17
C ALA A 100 30.88 -9.10 1.57
N ASN A 101 30.80 -8.52 0.37
CA ASN A 101 31.91 -7.84 -0.32
C ASN A 101 31.35 -6.66 -1.14
N ALA A 102 32.23 -5.77 -1.57
CA ALA A 102 31.84 -4.55 -2.30
C ALA A 102 30.99 -4.86 -3.55
N ALA A 103 31.42 -5.82 -4.37
CA ALA A 103 30.72 -6.21 -5.59
C ALA A 103 29.28 -6.69 -5.34
N THR A 104 29.06 -7.46 -4.27
CA THR A 104 27.72 -7.95 -3.90
C THR A 104 26.82 -6.80 -3.42
N LEU A 105 27.37 -5.87 -2.66
CA LEU A 105 26.62 -4.70 -2.21
C LEU A 105 26.30 -3.74 -3.36
N ASP A 106 27.24 -3.54 -4.27
CA ASP A 106 27.03 -2.68 -5.44
C ASP A 106 25.97 -3.27 -6.37
N TYR A 107 25.98 -4.60 -6.57
CA TYR A 107 24.90 -5.30 -7.26
C TYR A 107 23.53 -5.03 -6.61
N LEU A 108 23.40 -5.24 -5.29
CA LEU A 108 22.13 -5.01 -4.58
C LEU A 108 21.68 -3.54 -4.65
N LYS A 109 22.61 -2.58 -4.54
CA LYS A 109 22.32 -1.16 -4.71
C LYS A 109 21.81 -0.86 -6.12
N SER A 110 22.45 -1.40 -7.16
CA SER A 110 22.00 -1.22 -8.54
C SER A 110 20.62 -1.82 -8.79
N VAL A 111 20.37 -3.04 -8.29
CA VAL A 111 19.05 -3.69 -8.39
C VAL A 111 17.98 -2.88 -7.64
N PHE A 112 18.30 -2.34 -6.47
CA PHE A 112 17.40 -1.46 -5.73
C PHE A 112 17.00 -0.21 -6.55
N VAL A 113 17.96 0.44 -7.21
CA VAL A 113 17.68 1.58 -8.09
C VAL A 113 16.73 1.17 -9.21
N GLN A 114 16.95 0.01 -9.84
CA GLN A 114 16.05 -0.51 -10.88
C GLN A 114 14.64 -0.79 -10.35
N HIS A 115 14.50 -1.37 -9.15
CA HIS A 115 13.19 -1.56 -8.53
C HIS A 115 12.49 -0.24 -8.20
N SER A 116 13.21 0.73 -7.67
CA SER A 116 12.67 2.06 -7.35
C SER A 116 12.19 2.78 -8.61
N GLN A 117 12.93 2.69 -9.71
CA GLN A 117 12.55 3.26 -11.01
C GLN A 117 11.42 2.49 -11.69
N ALA A 118 11.31 1.18 -11.44
CA ALA A 118 10.24 0.36 -11.97
C ALA A 118 8.92 0.54 -11.22
N GLU A 119 8.93 1.04 -9.97
CA GLU A 119 7.69 1.23 -9.20
C GLU A 119 6.73 2.14 -9.94
N PRO A 120 7.18 3.29 -10.46
CA PRO A 120 6.28 4.10 -11.24
C PRO A 120 5.76 3.43 -12.52
N LEU A 121 6.53 2.44 -12.98
CA LEU A 121 6.34 1.61 -14.16
C LEU A 121 5.09 0.74 -14.09
N VAL A 122 5.15 -0.14 -13.11
CA VAL A 122 4.32 -1.35 -13.02
C VAL A 122 3.42 -1.34 -11.79
N GLY A 123 3.65 -0.41 -10.87
CA GLY A 123 2.92 -0.31 -9.61
C GLY A 123 3.39 -1.29 -8.53
N PRO A 124 2.99 -1.04 -7.28
CA PRO A 124 3.56 -1.69 -6.10
C PRO A 124 3.24 -3.19 -6.03
N ARG A 125 2.01 -3.59 -6.38
CA ARG A 125 1.56 -5.00 -6.34
C ARG A 125 2.45 -5.94 -7.16
N PHE A 126 2.96 -5.49 -8.29
CA PHE A 126 3.82 -6.29 -9.16
C PHE A 126 5.29 -6.30 -8.72
N LEU A 127 5.72 -5.35 -7.87
CA LEU A 127 7.08 -5.26 -7.38
C LEU A 127 7.34 -5.93 -6.03
N VAL A 128 6.30 -6.16 -5.22
CA VAL A 128 6.46 -6.83 -3.91
C VAL A 128 7.27 -8.14 -4.05
N HIS A 129 6.88 -9.04 -4.97
CA HIS A 129 7.58 -10.32 -5.14
C HIS A 129 9.01 -10.20 -5.69
N PRO A 130 9.27 -9.40 -6.75
CA PRO A 130 10.63 -9.10 -7.19
C PRO A 130 11.53 -8.60 -6.06
N VAL A 131 11.07 -7.65 -5.24
CA VAL A 131 11.87 -7.10 -4.14
C VAL A 131 12.07 -8.12 -3.02
N LEU A 132 11.02 -8.87 -2.64
CA LEU A 132 11.09 -9.95 -1.66
C LEU A 132 12.10 -11.03 -2.04
N SER A 133 12.28 -11.30 -3.34
CA SER A 133 13.24 -12.31 -3.81
C SER A 133 14.69 -12.00 -3.43
N GLN A 134 15.01 -10.73 -3.15
CA GLN A 134 16.35 -10.28 -2.72
C GLN A 134 16.57 -10.45 -1.21
N VAL A 135 15.50 -10.50 -0.41
CA VAL A 135 15.56 -10.50 1.05
C VAL A 135 16.37 -11.68 1.62
N PRO A 136 16.22 -12.94 1.16
CA PRO A 136 16.98 -14.05 1.73
C PRO A 136 18.50 -13.86 1.63
N LEU A 137 18.98 -13.30 0.51
CA LEU A 137 20.40 -12.96 0.34
C LEU A 137 20.79 -11.84 1.31
N ILE A 138 20.03 -10.76 1.36
CA ILE A 138 20.28 -9.62 2.25
C ILE A 138 20.33 -10.06 3.71
N GLU A 139 19.37 -10.85 4.17
CA GLU A 139 19.32 -11.37 5.55
C GLU A 139 20.49 -12.30 5.85
N GLN A 140 20.97 -13.07 4.88
CA GLN A 140 22.18 -13.86 5.03
C GLN A 140 23.42 -12.96 5.16
N LEU A 141 23.56 -11.95 4.31
CA LEU A 141 24.65 -10.97 4.41
C LEU A 141 24.59 -10.23 5.76
N CYS A 142 23.40 -9.85 6.22
CA CYS A 142 23.20 -9.26 7.54
C CYS A 142 23.54 -10.24 8.69
N ARG A 143 23.47 -11.55 8.52
CA ARG A 143 23.91 -12.48 9.58
C ARG A 143 25.43 -12.64 9.62
N ASP A 144 26.06 -12.62 8.45
CA ASP A 144 27.47 -13.00 8.31
C ASP A 144 28.43 -11.79 8.33
N ALA A 145 27.95 -10.59 7.99
CA ALA A 145 28.77 -9.39 7.91
C ALA A 145 29.26 -8.95 9.30
N THR A 146 30.57 -8.74 9.41
CA THR A 146 31.23 -8.24 10.61
C THR A 146 32.22 -7.13 10.27
N GLY A 147 32.68 -6.40 11.28
CA GLY A 147 33.69 -5.35 11.10
C GLY A 147 33.21 -4.19 10.22
N PRO A 148 34.10 -3.56 9.42
CA PRO A 148 33.78 -2.35 8.66
C PRO A 148 32.61 -2.48 7.68
N MET A 149 32.34 -3.68 7.16
CA MET A 149 31.25 -3.91 6.18
C MET A 149 29.86 -4.01 6.81
N ARG A 150 29.77 -4.12 8.15
CA ARG A 150 28.48 -4.29 8.85
C ARG A 150 27.51 -3.15 8.52
N GLY A 151 27.98 -1.91 8.61
CA GLY A 151 27.16 -0.73 8.35
C GLY A 151 26.61 -0.69 6.93
N ASP A 152 27.44 -1.01 5.92
CA ASP A 152 27.00 -0.95 4.52
C ASP A 152 25.96 -2.02 4.18
N VAL A 153 26.11 -3.22 4.73
CA VAL A 153 25.14 -4.31 4.59
C VAL A 153 23.81 -3.93 5.24
N LEU A 154 23.86 -3.34 6.44
CA LEU A 154 22.66 -2.87 7.15
C LEU A 154 21.95 -1.74 6.40
N ARG A 155 22.69 -0.80 5.80
CA ARG A 155 22.09 0.26 4.97
C ARG A 155 21.36 -0.33 3.76
N VAL A 156 21.93 -1.34 3.09
CA VAL A 156 21.21 -2.06 2.02
C VAL A 156 19.96 -2.75 2.56
N GLY A 157 20.07 -3.46 3.68
CA GLY A 157 18.92 -4.11 4.31
C GLY A 157 17.81 -3.14 4.70
N LEU A 158 18.17 -1.98 5.24
CA LEU A 158 17.25 -0.89 5.58
C LEU A 158 16.53 -0.38 4.34
N ARG A 159 17.24 -0.11 3.24
CA ARG A 159 16.61 0.40 2.00
C ARG A 159 15.59 -0.57 1.44
N TYR A 160 15.91 -1.87 1.39
CA TYR A 160 14.97 -2.89 0.93
C TYR A 160 13.77 -3.05 1.86
N ALA A 161 13.98 -3.07 3.18
CA ALA A 161 12.90 -3.19 4.15
C ALA A 161 11.99 -1.96 4.16
N GLU A 162 12.55 -0.75 4.07
CA GLU A 162 11.80 0.50 3.97
C GLU A 162 10.96 0.54 2.70
N PHE A 163 11.54 0.15 1.56
CA PHE A 163 10.83 0.11 0.29
C PHE A 163 9.73 -0.95 0.27
N LEU A 164 9.95 -2.14 0.84
CA LEU A 164 8.88 -3.12 1.02
C LEU A 164 7.74 -2.57 1.89
N GLY A 165 8.07 -1.87 2.97
CA GLY A 165 7.08 -1.17 3.80
C GLY A 165 6.23 -0.20 2.99
N TRP A 166 6.85 0.54 2.06
CA TRP A 166 6.15 1.42 1.12
C TRP A 166 5.27 0.64 0.13
N LEU A 167 5.79 -0.40 -0.51
CA LEU A 167 5.05 -1.19 -1.50
C LEU A 167 3.80 -1.84 -0.89
N TYR A 168 3.90 -2.37 0.32
CA TYR A 168 2.75 -2.95 1.03
C TYR A 168 1.76 -1.88 1.48
N GLN A 169 2.23 -0.73 1.96
CA GLN A 169 1.37 0.38 2.33
C GLN A 169 0.55 0.84 1.13
N ASP A 170 1.21 1.09 0.00
CA ASP A 170 0.53 1.50 -1.22
C ASP A 170 -0.42 0.43 -1.75
N SER A 171 -0.10 -0.86 -1.55
CA SER A 171 -0.98 -1.98 -1.93
C SER A 171 -2.15 -2.21 -0.95
N GLY A 172 -2.24 -1.45 0.14
CA GLY A 172 -3.31 -1.54 1.13
C GLY A 172 -3.10 -2.58 2.25
N ASP A 173 -1.94 -3.25 2.31
CA ASP A 173 -1.61 -4.20 3.38
C ASP A 173 -0.84 -3.49 4.50
N SER A 174 -1.58 -2.85 5.41
CA SER A 174 -1.00 -2.11 6.54
C SER A 174 -0.24 -3.00 7.53
N GLN A 175 -0.55 -4.29 7.61
CA GLN A 175 0.12 -5.22 8.53
C GLN A 175 1.53 -5.53 8.02
N GLU A 176 1.64 -5.94 6.75
CA GLU A 176 2.94 -6.16 6.11
C GLU A 176 3.74 -4.84 6.02
N ALA A 177 3.09 -3.72 5.72
CA ALA A 177 3.73 -2.42 5.71
C ALA A 177 4.43 -2.10 7.05
N MET A 178 3.71 -2.32 8.16
CA MET A 178 4.26 -2.11 9.50
C MET A 178 5.37 -3.14 9.83
N LEU A 179 5.23 -4.40 9.41
CA LEU A 179 6.24 -5.44 9.61
C LEU A 179 7.57 -5.06 8.95
N TRP A 180 7.54 -4.68 7.67
CA TRP A 180 8.76 -4.32 6.93
C TRP A 180 9.35 -3.00 7.41
N THR A 181 8.50 -2.03 7.78
CA THR A 181 8.99 -0.77 8.38
C THR A 181 9.62 -1.00 9.75
N ASN A 182 9.10 -1.93 10.57
CA ASN A 182 9.74 -2.33 11.82
C ASN A 182 11.10 -3.01 11.57
N ARG A 183 11.20 -3.84 10.53
CA ARG A 183 12.50 -4.43 10.15
C ARG A 183 13.51 -3.36 9.74
N ALA A 184 13.08 -2.34 8.99
CA ALA A 184 13.94 -1.20 8.67
C ALA A 184 14.39 -0.45 9.92
N LEU A 185 13.52 -0.37 10.94
CA LEU A 185 13.83 0.28 12.22
C LEU A 185 14.86 -0.51 13.02
N ASP A 186 14.80 -1.85 13.01
CA ASP A 186 15.82 -2.69 13.65
C ASP A 186 17.22 -2.37 13.08
N TYR A 187 17.33 -2.24 11.75
CA TYR A 187 18.58 -1.87 11.09
C TYR A 187 18.98 -0.41 11.39
N ALA A 188 18.03 0.52 11.41
CA ALA A 188 18.29 1.93 11.69
C ALA A 188 18.83 2.13 13.13
N TYR A 189 18.28 1.39 14.10
CA TYR A 189 18.75 1.42 15.48
C TYR A 189 20.16 0.88 15.62
N GLU A 190 20.50 -0.21 14.93
CA GLU A 190 21.87 -0.74 14.97
C GLU A 190 22.87 0.20 14.31
N LEU A 191 22.46 0.92 13.25
CA LEU A 191 23.28 1.93 12.59
C LEU A 191 23.49 3.20 13.44
N ASP A 192 22.58 3.49 14.37
CA ASP A 192 22.57 4.68 15.24
C ASP A 192 22.70 6.01 14.48
N GLU A 193 22.11 6.10 13.28
CA GLU A 193 22.10 7.31 12.47
C GLU A 193 20.79 8.10 12.69
N PRO A 194 20.85 9.34 13.25
CA PRO A 194 19.65 10.12 13.55
C PRO A 194 18.72 10.34 12.36
N THR A 195 19.29 10.51 11.15
CA THR A 195 18.54 10.67 9.91
C THR A 195 17.70 9.44 9.58
N LEU A 196 18.29 8.24 9.65
CA LEU A 196 17.62 6.98 9.34
C LEU A 196 16.54 6.67 10.39
N ASN A 197 16.88 6.84 11.67
CA ASN A 197 15.93 6.66 12.78
C ASN A 197 14.73 7.59 12.66
N THR A 198 14.95 8.87 12.36
CA THR A 198 13.87 9.85 12.15
C THR A 198 13.00 9.46 10.98
N TYR A 199 13.62 9.11 9.85
CA TYR A 199 12.89 8.76 8.63
C TYR A 199 12.03 7.50 8.82
N VAL A 200 12.55 6.44 9.44
CA VAL A 200 11.77 5.22 9.65
C VAL A 200 10.68 5.43 10.71
N LEU A 201 10.93 6.19 11.78
CA LEU A 201 9.90 6.51 12.78
C LEU A 201 8.74 7.31 12.17
N GLN A 202 9.00 8.27 11.28
CA GLN A 202 7.90 8.97 10.61
C GLN A 202 7.12 8.05 9.64
N ARG A 203 7.78 7.11 8.95
CA ARG A 203 7.09 6.08 8.15
C ARG A 203 6.12 5.26 9.01
N ARG A 204 6.56 4.81 10.18
CA ARG A 204 5.71 4.09 11.14
C ARG A 204 4.54 4.94 11.63
N ALA A 205 4.79 6.22 11.90
CA ALA A 205 3.73 7.16 12.29
C ALA A 205 2.66 7.33 11.20
N ASN A 206 3.06 7.42 9.93
CA ASN A 206 2.10 7.53 8.82
C ASN A 206 1.24 6.27 8.71
N ILE A 207 1.85 5.08 8.68
CA ILE A 207 1.11 3.80 8.61
C ILE A 207 0.15 3.68 9.79
N ALA A 208 0.59 4.04 11.00
CA ALA A 208 -0.25 4.02 12.19
C ALA A 208 -1.42 5.01 12.12
N THR A 209 -1.21 6.21 11.56
CA THR A 209 -2.30 7.20 11.36
C THR A 209 -3.35 6.64 10.39
N GLU A 210 -2.92 6.11 9.24
CA GLU A 210 -3.81 5.54 8.22
C GLU A 210 -4.56 4.31 8.73
N ALA A 211 -3.95 3.53 9.62
CA ALA A 211 -4.58 2.39 10.29
C ALA A 211 -5.53 2.79 11.44
N GLY A 212 -5.78 4.08 11.68
CA GLY A 212 -6.70 4.56 12.72
C GLY A 212 -6.10 4.60 14.13
N HIS A 213 -4.77 4.54 14.27
CA HIS A 213 -4.05 4.59 15.55
C HIS A 213 -3.34 5.93 15.76
N ALA A 214 -4.05 7.04 15.55
CA ALA A 214 -3.47 8.39 15.55
C ALA A 214 -2.74 8.78 16.86
N GLY A 215 -3.23 8.35 18.03
CA GLY A 215 -2.52 8.60 19.30
C GLY A 215 -1.16 7.91 19.38
N TYR A 216 -1.06 6.68 18.86
CA TYR A 216 0.22 5.97 18.74
C TYR A 216 1.13 6.63 17.71
N ALA A 217 0.56 7.04 16.58
CA ALA A 217 1.27 7.76 15.53
C ALA A 217 1.87 9.09 16.01
N GLN A 218 1.13 9.87 16.81
CA GLN A 218 1.63 11.11 17.41
C GLN A 218 2.86 10.83 18.29
N GLY A 219 2.84 9.77 19.10
CA GLY A 219 3.98 9.35 19.92
C GLY A 219 5.22 9.01 19.07
N LEU A 220 5.04 8.27 17.97
CA LEU A 220 6.11 7.94 17.03
C LEU A 220 6.67 9.18 16.32
N ALA A 221 5.81 10.09 15.86
CA ALA A 221 6.24 11.32 15.20
C ALA A 221 6.98 12.26 16.19
N ASN A 222 6.54 12.33 17.45
CA ASN A 222 7.26 13.04 18.49
C ASN A 222 8.64 12.43 18.78
N ALA A 223 8.75 11.10 18.74
CA ALA A 223 10.04 10.43 18.86
C ALA A 223 10.97 10.72 17.67
N ALA A 224 10.43 10.74 16.45
CA ALA A 224 11.16 11.10 15.23
C ALA A 224 11.76 12.52 15.34
N LEU A 225 11.00 13.46 15.90
CA LEU A 225 11.40 14.87 16.00
C LEU A 225 12.37 15.18 17.16
N LYS A 226 12.84 14.18 17.93
CA LYS A 226 13.83 14.40 18.99
C LYS A 226 15.17 14.94 18.48
N HIS A 227 15.48 14.70 17.20
CA HIS A 227 16.71 15.13 16.54
C HIS A 227 16.51 16.33 15.61
N ALA A 228 15.36 17.01 15.68
CA ALA A 228 15.08 18.22 14.90
C ALA A 228 16.21 19.26 15.02
N GLY A 229 16.55 19.90 13.90
CA GLY A 229 17.68 20.82 13.76
C GLY A 229 19.05 20.17 13.63
N ARG A 230 19.16 18.83 13.71
CA ARG A 230 20.43 18.07 13.59
C ARG A 230 20.42 17.04 12.46
N ILE A 231 19.38 17.07 11.64
CA ILE A 231 19.12 16.16 10.52
C ILE A 231 18.82 16.98 9.25
N PRO A 232 18.88 16.37 8.06
CA PRO A 232 18.49 17.05 6.82
C PRO A 232 17.07 17.63 6.89
N VAL A 233 16.89 18.82 6.30
CA VAL A 233 15.64 19.59 6.38
C VAL A 233 14.44 18.85 5.79
N GLN A 234 14.64 18.05 4.74
CA GLN A 234 13.59 17.25 4.11
C GLN A 234 13.10 16.14 5.04
N VAL A 235 14.00 15.50 5.79
CA VAL A 235 13.66 14.44 6.75
C VAL A 235 12.91 15.02 7.95
N GLU A 236 13.31 16.20 8.41
CA GLU A 236 12.56 16.92 9.44
C GLU A 236 11.17 17.33 8.95
N ALA A 237 11.06 17.81 7.71
CA ALA A 237 9.78 18.19 7.10
C ALA A 237 8.79 17.03 7.04
N VAL A 238 9.21 15.83 6.62
CA VAL A 238 8.30 14.65 6.61
C VAL A 238 7.93 14.17 8.00
N ALA A 239 8.81 14.31 8.98
CA ALA A 239 8.49 13.99 10.37
C ALA A 239 7.47 14.99 10.97
N LEU A 240 7.60 16.27 10.66
CA LEU A 240 6.61 17.30 11.03
C LEU A 240 5.26 17.07 10.35
N ARG A 241 5.28 16.71 9.06
CA ARG A 241 4.09 16.33 8.30
C ARG A 241 3.40 15.10 8.92
N ALA A 242 4.15 14.06 9.26
CA ALA A 242 3.60 12.88 9.94
C ALA A 242 2.93 13.24 11.28
N ARG A 243 3.56 14.15 12.04
CA ARG A 243 2.97 14.69 13.28
C ARG A 243 1.69 15.46 13.00
N ALA A 244 1.66 16.31 11.97
CA ALA A 244 0.48 17.07 11.58
C ALA A 244 -0.70 16.18 11.22
N ASN A 245 -0.48 15.14 10.41
CA ASN A 245 -1.52 14.16 10.04
C ASN A 245 -2.11 13.48 11.30
N ALA A 246 -1.25 13.02 12.22
CA ALA A 246 -1.73 12.41 13.47
C ALA A 246 -2.53 13.40 14.34
N LEU A 247 -2.06 14.65 14.45
CA LEU A 247 -2.75 15.70 15.20
C LEU A 247 -4.10 16.10 14.58
N ALA A 248 -4.19 16.13 13.24
CA ALA A 248 -5.41 16.44 12.52
C ALA A 248 -6.51 15.40 12.81
N VAL A 249 -6.18 14.11 12.74
CA VAL A 249 -7.10 13.02 13.08
C VAL A 249 -7.52 13.07 14.56
N LEU A 250 -6.68 13.61 15.43
CA LEU A 250 -6.99 13.82 16.85
C LEU A 250 -7.76 15.13 17.14
N GLY A 251 -8.04 15.96 16.12
CA GLY A 251 -8.75 17.23 16.27
C GLY A 251 -7.91 18.40 16.81
N ASN A 252 -6.58 18.28 16.86
CA ASN A 252 -5.68 19.30 17.43
C ASN A 252 -5.33 20.39 16.40
N GLU A 253 -6.30 21.21 16.00
CA GLU A 253 -6.17 22.20 14.92
C GLU A 253 -4.93 23.11 15.02
N SER A 254 -4.70 23.73 16.18
CA SER A 254 -3.60 24.68 16.37
C SER A 254 -2.23 24.03 16.23
N GLU A 255 -2.07 22.81 16.75
CA GLU A 255 -0.80 22.09 16.66
C GLU A 255 -0.57 21.54 15.26
N THR A 256 -1.63 21.12 14.56
CA THR A 256 -1.59 20.71 13.15
C THR A 256 -1.09 21.85 12.29
N ALA A 257 -1.72 23.04 12.38
CA ALA A 257 -1.32 24.22 11.60
C ALA A 257 0.15 24.58 11.84
N ARG A 258 0.57 24.65 13.11
CA ARG A 258 1.96 24.92 13.48
C ARG A 258 2.95 23.91 12.90
N ALA A 259 2.61 22.62 12.91
CA ALA A 259 3.48 21.58 12.36
C ALA A 259 3.57 21.66 10.82
N LEU A 260 2.46 21.96 10.14
CA LEU A 260 2.43 22.16 8.68
C LEU A 260 3.22 23.40 8.25
N ASP A 261 3.07 24.53 8.94
CA ASP A 261 3.83 25.75 8.65
C ASP A 261 5.34 25.51 8.76
N GLN A 262 5.77 24.79 9.81
CA GLN A 262 7.17 24.39 10.00
C GLN A 262 7.65 23.44 8.89
N ALA A 263 6.85 22.43 8.55
CA ALA A 263 7.19 21.48 7.48
C ALA A 263 7.33 22.19 6.12
N ARG A 264 6.42 23.11 5.83
CA ARG A 264 6.41 23.89 4.59
C ARG A 264 7.63 24.81 4.48
N ALA A 265 8.00 25.50 5.56
CA ALA A 265 9.19 26.33 5.61
C ALA A 265 10.51 25.54 5.50
N LEU A 266 10.52 24.27 5.88
CA LEU A 266 11.66 23.37 5.65
C LEU A 266 11.71 22.88 4.20
N ALA A 267 10.56 22.50 3.62
CA ALA A 267 10.47 22.07 2.23
C ALA A 267 10.89 23.19 1.25
N ASP A 268 10.54 24.45 1.54
CA ASP A 268 10.92 25.62 0.73
C ASP A 268 12.44 25.91 0.74
N ARG A 269 13.17 25.40 1.75
CA ARG A 269 14.63 25.52 1.88
C ARG A 269 15.38 24.31 1.34
N SER A 270 14.67 23.31 0.81
CA SER A 270 15.28 22.08 0.33
C SER A 270 16.20 22.37 -0.87
N PRO A 271 17.45 21.88 -0.87
CA PRO A 271 18.26 21.87 -2.09
C PRO A 271 17.62 21.00 -3.18
N ASP A 272 17.78 21.42 -4.44
CA ASP A 272 17.23 20.75 -5.63
C ASP A 272 17.92 19.41 -5.96
N ASP A 273 19.09 19.12 -5.37
CA ASP A 273 19.96 17.98 -5.67
C ASP A 273 20.05 16.92 -4.55
N ASP A 274 19.11 16.90 -3.60
CA ASP A 274 19.09 15.88 -2.54
C ASP A 274 18.71 14.49 -3.10
N GLU A 275 19.62 13.52 -2.99
CA GLU A 275 19.38 12.10 -3.29
C GLU A 275 19.01 11.27 -2.05
N GLY A 276 18.75 11.94 -0.93
CA GLY A 276 18.37 11.31 0.34
C GLY A 276 17.03 10.59 0.31
N LEU A 277 16.71 9.89 1.41
CA LEU A 277 15.46 9.15 1.59
C LEU A 277 14.19 10.02 1.44
N ALA A 278 14.31 11.33 1.60
CA ALA A 278 13.23 12.30 1.56
C ALA A 278 13.32 13.24 0.34
N SER A 279 14.00 12.84 -0.74
CA SER A 279 14.17 13.64 -1.96
C SER A 279 12.87 14.00 -2.67
N TYR A 280 11.78 13.26 -2.44
CA TYR A 280 10.46 13.55 -2.99
C TYR A 280 9.74 14.72 -2.29
N VAL A 281 10.30 15.26 -1.21
CA VAL A 281 9.64 16.29 -0.40
C VAL A 281 9.77 17.64 -1.09
N SER A 282 8.62 18.22 -1.42
CA SER A 282 8.49 19.54 -2.01
C SER A 282 7.42 20.35 -1.29
N VAL A 283 7.37 21.67 -1.53
CA VAL A 283 6.28 22.52 -1.03
C VAL A 283 4.92 22.00 -1.52
N ALA A 284 4.82 21.58 -2.78
CA ALA A 284 3.58 21.03 -3.34
C ALA A 284 3.14 19.73 -2.63
N TYR A 285 4.11 18.87 -2.27
CA TYR A 285 3.84 17.67 -1.48
C TYR A 285 3.32 18.00 -0.07
N ILE A 286 3.95 18.97 0.62
CA ILE A 286 3.48 19.40 1.94
C ILE A 286 2.10 20.07 1.86
N ASP A 287 1.84 20.90 0.84
CA ASP A 287 0.54 21.54 0.62
C ASP A 287 -0.56 20.48 0.37
N MET A 288 -0.28 19.41 -0.38
CA MET A 288 -1.21 18.28 -0.56
C MET A 288 -1.55 17.57 0.77
N GLU A 289 -0.56 17.37 1.65
CA GLU A 289 -0.76 16.75 2.96
C GLU A 289 -1.47 17.71 3.94
N ALA A 290 -1.23 19.02 3.82
CA ALA A 290 -1.95 20.04 4.56
C ALA A 290 -3.44 20.06 4.22
N ALA A 291 -3.79 19.92 2.94
CA ALA A 291 -5.19 19.80 2.52
C ALA A 291 -5.86 18.55 3.09
N ASN A 292 -5.15 17.41 3.17
CA ASN A 292 -5.66 16.22 3.83
C ASN A 292 -5.93 16.47 5.32
N CYS A 293 -5.02 17.16 6.02
CA CYS A 293 -5.25 17.56 7.41
C CYS A 293 -6.50 18.45 7.55
N ALA A 294 -6.75 19.37 6.60
CA ALA A 294 -7.94 20.22 6.60
C ALA A 294 -9.24 19.43 6.39
N ILE A 295 -9.23 18.39 5.53
CA ILE A 295 -10.36 17.45 5.35
C ILE A 295 -10.68 16.74 6.68
N GLU A 296 -9.67 16.21 7.37
CA GLU A 296 -9.83 15.52 8.66
C GLU A 296 -10.35 16.46 9.77
N LEU A 297 -9.97 17.74 9.70
CA LEU A 297 -10.41 18.78 10.63
C LEU A 297 -11.77 19.42 10.25
N ASN A 298 -12.48 18.89 9.25
CA ASN A 298 -13.74 19.45 8.73
C ASN A 298 -13.61 20.93 8.30
N ARG A 299 -12.51 21.27 7.64
CA ARG A 299 -12.24 22.58 7.01
C ARG A 299 -12.13 22.44 5.49
N PRO A 300 -13.20 22.01 4.81
CA PRO A 300 -13.13 21.66 3.41
C PRO A 300 -12.83 22.85 2.49
N GLU A 301 -13.22 24.08 2.84
CA GLU A 301 -12.92 25.27 2.05
C GLU A 301 -11.41 25.54 1.95
N ASP A 302 -10.68 25.31 3.04
CA ASP A 302 -9.23 25.44 3.07
C ASP A 302 -8.58 24.33 2.22
N ALA A 303 -9.09 23.10 2.31
CA ALA A 303 -8.62 21.98 1.52
C ALA A 303 -8.82 22.21 0.01
N VAL A 304 -10.01 22.69 -0.40
CA VAL A 304 -10.32 23.03 -1.80
C VAL A 304 -9.33 24.06 -2.31
N LYS A 305 -9.18 25.20 -1.61
CA LYS A 305 -8.27 26.27 -2.01
C LYS A 305 -6.84 25.75 -2.18
N THR A 306 -6.32 25.02 -1.19
CA THR A 306 -4.96 24.49 -1.25
C THR A 306 -4.76 23.49 -2.39
N LEU A 307 -5.73 22.60 -2.64
CA LEU A 307 -5.62 21.59 -3.70
C LEU A 307 -5.75 22.19 -5.09
N GLU A 308 -6.63 23.16 -5.30
CA GLU A 308 -6.74 23.91 -6.57
C GLU A 308 -5.43 24.63 -6.89
N ASP A 309 -4.89 25.39 -5.91
CA ASP A 309 -3.61 26.10 -6.05
C ASP A 309 -2.42 25.15 -6.28
N SER A 310 -2.48 23.93 -5.73
CA SER A 310 -1.44 22.91 -5.91
C SER A 310 -1.55 22.25 -7.29
N LEU A 311 -2.75 21.92 -7.75
CA LEU A 311 -3.01 21.26 -9.03
C LEU A 311 -2.64 22.12 -10.24
N THR A 312 -2.67 23.45 -10.12
CA THR A 312 -2.21 24.39 -11.18
C THR A 312 -0.69 24.38 -11.37
N ARG A 313 0.06 24.10 -10.31
CA ARG A 313 1.53 24.05 -10.29
C ARG A 313 2.09 22.62 -10.38
N TRP A 314 1.21 21.62 -10.47
CA TRP A 314 1.60 20.22 -10.38
C TRP A 314 2.39 19.76 -11.62
N PRO A 315 3.55 19.09 -11.45
CA PRO A 315 4.33 18.60 -12.58
C PRO A 315 3.56 17.59 -13.43
N SER A 316 3.58 17.76 -14.76
CA SER A 316 2.87 16.89 -15.70
C SER A 316 3.35 15.43 -15.71
N GLN A 317 4.56 15.18 -15.20
CA GLN A 317 5.17 13.85 -15.11
C GLN A 317 4.65 13.05 -13.90
N GLN A 318 4.05 13.70 -12.89
CA GLN A 318 3.61 13.07 -11.64
C GLN A 318 2.10 12.79 -11.65
N GLN A 319 1.64 12.01 -12.62
CA GLN A 319 0.21 11.76 -12.84
C GLN A 319 -0.46 11.04 -11.65
N ARG A 320 0.23 10.11 -10.97
CA ARG A 320 -0.36 9.39 -9.81
C ARG A 320 -0.63 10.33 -8.63
N ASP A 321 0.33 11.16 -8.25
CA ASP A 321 0.11 12.10 -7.16
C ASP A 321 -0.90 13.18 -7.54
N ARG A 322 -0.95 13.59 -8.83
CA ARG A 322 -2.04 14.43 -9.34
C ARG A 322 -3.40 13.76 -9.12
N GLY A 323 -3.53 12.47 -9.43
CA GLY A 323 -4.75 11.70 -9.19
C GLY A 323 -5.11 11.58 -7.71
N LEU A 324 -4.11 11.49 -6.83
CA LEU A 324 -4.34 11.51 -5.38
C LEU A 324 -4.86 12.87 -4.91
N CYS A 325 -4.26 13.97 -5.37
CA CYS A 325 -4.75 15.33 -5.13
C CYS A 325 -6.20 15.49 -5.59
N LEU A 326 -6.55 14.97 -6.77
CA LEU A 326 -7.92 15.01 -7.30
C LEU A 326 -8.92 14.20 -6.45
N ALA A 327 -8.52 13.02 -5.95
CA ALA A 327 -9.38 12.21 -5.08
C ALA A 327 -9.66 12.91 -3.74
N ARG A 328 -8.63 13.55 -3.16
CA ARG A 328 -8.79 14.38 -1.95
C ARG A 328 -9.63 15.62 -2.22
N LEU A 329 -9.44 16.26 -3.37
CA LEU A 329 -10.23 17.44 -3.77
C LEU A 329 -11.72 17.08 -3.93
N ALA A 330 -12.02 15.93 -4.52
CA ALA A 330 -13.40 15.44 -4.60
C ALA A 330 -14.04 15.25 -3.22
N THR A 331 -13.26 14.77 -2.24
CA THR A 331 -13.72 14.64 -0.85
C THR A 331 -14.00 16.01 -0.23
N ALA A 332 -13.10 16.97 -0.41
CA ALA A 332 -13.27 18.34 0.07
C ALA A 332 -14.51 19.03 -0.55
N TYR A 333 -14.69 18.95 -1.86
CA TYR A 333 -15.89 19.47 -2.54
C TYR A 333 -17.17 18.83 -2.00
N THR A 334 -17.17 17.51 -1.77
CA THR A 334 -18.33 16.82 -1.21
C THR A 334 -18.67 17.35 0.18
N GLN A 335 -17.67 17.58 1.03
CA GLN A 335 -17.87 18.15 2.38
C GLN A 335 -18.39 19.61 2.33
N SER A 336 -17.93 20.42 1.36
CA SER A 336 -18.44 21.77 1.10
C SER A 336 -19.75 21.82 0.31
N GLN A 337 -20.39 20.67 0.04
CA GLN A 337 -21.64 20.54 -0.72
C GLN A 337 -21.58 20.99 -2.19
N ASP A 338 -20.38 21.06 -2.78
CA ASP A 338 -20.18 21.24 -4.22
C ASP A 338 -20.15 19.88 -4.93
N LEU A 339 -21.32 19.38 -5.30
CA LEU A 339 -21.43 18.06 -5.95
C LEU A 339 -20.87 18.06 -7.37
N GLU A 340 -20.94 19.19 -8.09
CA GLU A 340 -20.44 19.29 -9.46
C GLU A 340 -18.91 19.22 -9.47
N GLY A 341 -18.27 20.01 -8.61
CA GLY A 341 -16.82 19.95 -8.37
C GLY A 341 -16.38 18.56 -7.92
N ALA A 342 -17.13 17.95 -6.99
CA ALA A 342 -16.84 16.61 -6.49
C ALA A 342 -16.85 15.55 -7.60
N VAL A 343 -17.89 15.51 -8.44
CA VAL A 343 -18.01 14.56 -9.54
C VAL A 343 -16.91 14.76 -10.58
N ASN A 344 -16.59 16.00 -10.94
CA ASN A 344 -15.55 16.31 -11.91
C ASN A 344 -14.17 15.84 -11.41
N ALA A 345 -13.79 16.24 -10.19
CA ALA A 345 -12.52 15.84 -9.58
C ALA A 345 -12.42 14.33 -9.41
N ALA A 346 -13.50 13.67 -8.96
CA ALA A 346 -13.54 12.22 -8.78
C ALA A 346 -13.40 11.48 -10.12
N THR A 347 -14.06 11.95 -11.18
CA THR A 347 -13.97 11.34 -12.52
C THR A 347 -12.54 11.40 -13.06
N GLN A 348 -11.85 12.53 -12.89
CA GLN A 348 -10.44 12.65 -13.27
C GLN A 348 -9.56 11.73 -12.44
N ALA A 349 -9.78 11.65 -11.12
CA ALA A 349 -9.04 10.74 -10.24
C ALA A 349 -9.23 9.27 -10.64
N VAL A 350 -10.47 8.85 -10.93
CA VAL A 350 -10.80 7.49 -11.41
C VAL A 350 -10.10 7.18 -12.73
N SER A 351 -10.11 8.12 -13.69
CA SER A 351 -9.41 7.94 -14.97
C SER A 351 -7.91 7.72 -14.79
N ILE A 352 -7.28 8.53 -13.91
CA ILE A 352 -5.86 8.36 -13.56
C ILE A 352 -5.64 7.02 -12.85
N ALA A 353 -6.50 6.63 -11.92
CA ALA A 353 -6.40 5.35 -11.22
C ALA A 353 -6.47 4.17 -12.21
N GLN A 354 -7.37 4.21 -13.20
CA GLN A 354 -7.48 3.19 -14.25
C GLN A 354 -6.24 3.15 -15.15
N ALA A 355 -5.71 4.31 -15.54
CA ALA A 355 -4.55 4.39 -16.41
C ALA A 355 -3.24 3.97 -15.71
N THR A 356 -3.15 4.16 -14.39
CA THR A 356 -1.90 3.99 -13.63
C THR A 356 -1.89 2.78 -12.69
N GLY A 357 -3.05 2.21 -12.37
CA GLY A 357 -3.19 1.19 -11.33
C GLY A 357 -2.86 1.69 -9.92
N SER A 358 -2.94 3.01 -9.67
CA SER A 358 -2.52 3.61 -8.40
C SER A 358 -3.41 3.20 -7.22
N ALA A 359 -2.91 2.31 -6.36
CA ALA A 359 -3.64 1.82 -5.21
C ALA A 359 -3.87 2.90 -4.12
N ARG A 360 -3.00 3.93 -4.01
CA ARG A 360 -3.25 5.11 -3.15
C ARG A 360 -4.46 5.93 -3.58
N ILE A 361 -4.68 6.10 -4.89
CA ILE A 361 -5.90 6.76 -5.38
C ILE A 361 -7.11 5.90 -5.02
N LEU A 362 -7.02 4.58 -5.26
CA LEU A 362 -8.09 3.65 -4.92
C LEU A 362 -8.42 3.63 -3.42
N ALA A 363 -7.44 3.85 -2.55
CA ALA A 363 -7.63 3.90 -1.09
C ALA A 363 -8.39 5.16 -0.61
N GLU A 364 -8.29 6.28 -1.33
CA GLU A 364 -9.06 7.49 -1.02
C GLU A 364 -10.53 7.39 -1.46
N LEU A 365 -10.82 6.62 -2.53
CA LEU A 365 -12.17 6.54 -3.08
C LEU A 365 -13.23 6.00 -2.07
N PRO A 366 -12.97 5.01 -1.21
CA PRO A 366 -13.89 4.63 -0.13
C PRO A 366 -14.25 5.76 0.84
N ARG A 367 -13.29 6.67 1.14
CA ARG A 367 -13.57 7.85 1.98
C ARG A 367 -14.56 8.76 1.28
N LEU A 368 -14.32 9.07 0.01
CA LEU A 368 -15.24 9.80 -0.85
C LEU A 368 -16.64 9.16 -0.90
N GLN A 369 -16.72 7.83 -1.09
CA GLN A 369 -18.01 7.12 -1.15
C GLN A 369 -18.82 7.26 0.15
N THR A 370 -18.16 7.31 1.30
CA THR A 370 -18.83 7.51 2.60
C THR A 370 -19.51 8.88 2.65
N HIS A 371 -18.86 9.92 2.12
CA HIS A 371 -19.42 11.27 2.05
C HIS A 371 -20.50 11.43 0.95
N LEU A 372 -20.45 10.62 -0.10
CA LEU A 372 -21.42 10.63 -1.20
C LEU A 372 -22.68 9.78 -0.94
N GLU A 373 -22.71 8.95 0.11
CA GLU A 373 -23.84 8.07 0.44
C GLU A 373 -25.20 8.80 0.52
N PRO A 374 -25.31 10.01 1.09
CA PRO A 374 -26.57 10.77 1.07
C PRO A 374 -27.10 11.08 -0.34
N PHE A 375 -26.22 11.12 -1.33
CA PHE A 375 -26.49 11.50 -2.72
C PHE A 375 -26.53 10.32 -3.70
N ARG A 376 -26.47 9.07 -3.21
CA ARG A 376 -26.37 7.85 -4.03
C ARG A 376 -27.44 7.65 -5.11
N LYS A 377 -28.57 8.37 -5.03
CA LYS A 377 -29.68 8.30 -6.00
C LYS A 377 -29.46 9.19 -7.23
N LEU A 378 -28.53 10.13 -7.17
CA LEU A 378 -28.14 10.93 -8.34
C LEU A 378 -27.42 10.04 -9.35
N VAL A 379 -27.68 10.25 -10.64
CA VAL A 379 -27.20 9.38 -11.71
C VAL A 379 -25.68 9.39 -11.77
N GLU A 380 -25.09 10.57 -11.66
CA GLU A 380 -23.65 10.83 -11.69
C GLU A 380 -22.94 10.14 -10.52
N ILE A 381 -23.55 10.14 -9.34
CA ILE A 381 -23.01 9.48 -8.14
C ILE A 381 -23.14 7.96 -8.25
N ALA A 382 -24.24 7.46 -8.81
CA ALA A 382 -24.42 6.03 -9.07
C ALA A 382 -23.42 5.51 -10.14
N GLU A 383 -23.13 6.30 -11.16
CA GLU A 383 -22.09 6.02 -12.16
C GLU A 383 -20.69 6.03 -11.56
N LEU A 384 -20.36 7.06 -10.79
CA LEU A 384 -19.09 7.14 -10.06
C LEU A 384 -18.91 5.93 -9.13
N ASN A 385 -19.93 5.59 -8.34
CA ASN A 385 -19.88 4.43 -7.45
C ASN A 385 -19.70 3.11 -8.18
N ARG A 386 -20.31 2.95 -9.37
CA ARG A 386 -20.07 1.78 -10.23
C ARG A 386 -18.64 1.74 -10.75
N ALA A 387 -18.10 2.88 -11.21
CA ALA A 387 -16.72 2.97 -11.70
C ALA A 387 -15.70 2.72 -10.58
N VAL A 388 -15.93 3.25 -9.38
CA VAL A 388 -15.12 2.94 -8.20
C VAL A 388 -15.24 1.46 -7.83
N GLY A 389 -16.46 0.90 -7.88
CA GLY A 389 -16.72 -0.51 -7.60
C GLY A 389 -16.00 -1.46 -8.54
N SER A 390 -15.95 -1.17 -9.84
CA SER A 390 -15.24 -2.01 -10.82
C SER A 390 -13.72 -1.97 -10.67
N MET A 391 -13.16 -0.94 -10.02
CA MET A 391 -11.73 -0.84 -9.75
C MET A 391 -11.28 -1.52 -8.47
N LYS A 392 -12.20 -1.88 -7.55
CA LYS A 392 -11.86 -2.52 -6.28
C LYS A 392 -11.37 -3.98 -6.44
N GLY A 393 -11.29 -4.50 -7.66
CA GLY A 393 -11.06 -5.92 -7.94
C GLY A 393 -12.30 -6.75 -7.57
N THR A 394 -12.69 -7.83 -8.27
CA THR A 394 -12.00 -8.74 -9.23
C THR A 394 -10.59 -9.19 -8.93
#